data_AF-A0A024QEZ8-F1
#
_entry.id   AF-A0A024QEZ8-F1
#
_cell.length_a   1.000
_cell.length_b   1.000
_cell.length_c   1.000
_cell.angle_alpha   90.00
_cell.angle_beta   90.00
_cell.angle_gamma   90.00
#
_symmetry.space_group_name_H-M   'P 1'
#
loop_
_entity.id
_entity.type
_entity.pdbx_description
1 polymer ?
#
loop_
_entity_poly.entity_id
_entity_poly.type
_entity_poly.pdbx_seq_one_letter_code
_entity_poly.pdbx_strand_id
1 'polypeptide(L)'
;MSGQNQHQEIEKCTIQVKQAYQMIEQAKTNGDMDQLEQAQQQLRQAEEHLKAAQDRFGNEALENPQFQQTQEHLHDARQEIEHFRQNHK
;
A
#
# COMPACT_ATOMS: atom_id res chain seq x y z
N MET A 1 0.16 -7.68 25.61
CA MET A 1 1.13 -8.12 24.59
C MET A 1 0.59 -8.03 23.16
N SER A 2 -0.68 -7.66 22.96
CA SER A 2 -1.35 -7.65 21.65
C SER A 2 -0.91 -6.49 20.72
N GLY A 3 -0.64 -5.31 21.28
CA GLY A 3 -0.28 -4.13 20.50
C GLY A 3 1.09 -4.20 19.79
N GLN A 4 2.04 -4.99 20.29
CA GLN A 4 3.35 -5.15 19.62
C GLN A 4 3.24 -5.95 18.33
N ASN A 5 2.46 -7.03 18.31
CA ASN A 5 2.20 -7.80 17.09
C ASN A 5 1.42 -6.98 16.07
N GLN A 6 0.43 -6.21 16.52
CA GLN A 6 -0.33 -5.32 15.64
C GLN A 6 0.57 -4.28 14.97
N HIS A 7 1.40 -3.59 15.76
CA HIS A 7 2.31 -2.58 15.24
C HIS A 7 3.28 -3.16 14.21
N GLN A 8 3.84 -4.36 14.47
CA GLN A 8 4.73 -5.03 13.52
C GLN A 8 4.04 -5.46 12.21
N GLU A 9 2.80 -5.96 12.28
CA GLU A 9 2.04 -6.35 11.07
C GLU A 9 1.71 -5.12 10.22
N ILE A 10 1.25 -4.03 10.85
CA ILE A 10 0.95 -2.78 10.16
C ILE A 10 2.23 -2.17 9.60
N GLU A 11 3.33 -2.14 10.36
CA GLU A 11 4.62 -1.61 9.90
C GLU A 11 5.13 -2.33 8.66
N LYS A 12 5.05 -3.67 8.63
CA LYS A 12 5.39 -4.45 7.44
C LYS A 12 4.55 -4.04 6.23
N CYS A 13 3.24 -3.84 6.41
CA CYS A 13 2.38 -3.35 5.34
C CYS A 13 2.82 -1.95 4.90
N THR A 14 3.07 -1.03 5.83
CA THR A 14 3.53 0.33 5.53
C THR A 14 4.80 0.32 4.68
N ILE A 15 5.77 -0.53 5.02
CA ILE A 15 7.02 -0.66 4.27
C ILE A 15 6.75 -1.19 2.86
N GLN A 16 5.90 -2.22 2.71
CA GLN A 16 5.54 -2.76 1.40
C GLN A 16 4.83 -1.73 0.52
N VAL A 17 3.89 -0.96 1.09
CA VAL A 17 3.18 0.12 0.39
C VAL A 17 4.16 1.20 -0.08
N LYS A 18 5.08 1.62 0.79
CA LYS A 18 6.11 2.62 0.43
C LYS A 18 7.01 2.13 -0.70
N GLN A 19 7.46 0.88 -0.66
CA GLN A 19 8.27 0.29 -1.73
C GLN A 19 7.51 0.23 -3.06
N ALA A 20 6.25 -0.20 -3.02
CA ALA A 20 5.41 -0.25 -4.20
C ALA A 20 5.14 1.17 -4.75
N TYR A 21 4.92 2.15 -3.89
CA TYR A 21 4.77 3.55 -4.28
C TYR A 21 6.01 4.08 -5.00
N GLN A 22 7.21 3.84 -4.46
CA GLN A 22 8.45 4.22 -5.14
C GLN A 22 8.61 3.55 -6.49
N MET A 23 8.18 2.28 -6.63
CA MET A 23 8.18 1.60 -7.93
C MET A 23 7.20 2.23 -8.92
N ILE A 24 6.03 2.69 -8.47
CA ILE A 24 5.08 3.44 -9.30
C ILE A 24 5.70 4.74 -9.78
N GLU A 25 6.31 5.52 -8.89
CA GLU A 25 6.96 6.78 -9.26
C GLU A 25 8.07 6.56 -10.30
N GLN A 26 8.89 5.52 -10.12
CA GLN A 26 9.92 5.14 -11.07
C GLN A 26 9.35 4.66 -12.40
N ALA A 27 8.32 3.80 -12.37
CA ALA A 27 7.63 3.32 -13.56
C ALA A 27 7.03 4.48 -14.36
N LYS A 28 6.38 5.43 -13.69
CA LYS A 28 5.83 6.65 -14.30
C LYS A 28 6.93 7.51 -14.93
N THR A 29 8.06 7.67 -14.24
CA THR A 29 9.20 8.46 -14.74
C THR A 29 9.82 7.84 -15.98
N ASN A 30 9.96 6.50 -15.99
CA ASN A 30 10.57 5.78 -17.10
C ASN A 30 9.58 5.43 -18.23
N GLY A 31 8.28 5.57 -17.98
CA GLY A 31 7.23 5.13 -18.91
C GLY A 31 7.03 3.61 -18.94
N ASP A 32 7.46 2.89 -17.90
CA ASP A 32 7.53 1.43 -17.87
C ASP A 32 6.24 0.82 -17.30
N MET A 33 5.39 0.28 -18.19
CA MET A 33 4.09 -0.29 -17.81
C MET A 33 4.22 -1.62 -17.06
N ASP A 34 5.22 -2.44 -17.37
CA ASP A 34 5.47 -3.71 -16.68
C ASP A 34 5.86 -3.46 -15.22
N GLN A 35 6.73 -2.48 -14.98
CA GLN A 35 7.11 -2.07 -13.63
C GLN A 35 5.92 -1.50 -12.85
N LEU A 36 5.06 -0.72 -13.51
CA LEU A 36 3.82 -0.22 -12.92
C LEU A 36 2.88 -1.36 -12.50
N GLU A 37 2.75 -2.39 -13.34
CA GLU A 37 1.88 -3.53 -13.08
C GLU A 37 2.41 -4.40 -11.94
N GLN A 38 3.73 -4.59 -11.85
CA GLN A 38 4.39 -5.22 -10.71
C GLN A 38 4.13 -4.44 -9.41
N ALA A 39 4.28 -3.11 -9.45
CA ALA A 39 4.02 -2.25 -8.31
C ALA A 39 2.54 -2.32 -7.87
N GLN A 40 1.61 -2.34 -8.82
CA GLN A 40 0.19 -2.55 -8.55
C GLN A 40 -0.07 -3.88 -7.83
N GLN A 41 0.62 -4.95 -8.25
CA GLN A 41 0.47 -6.26 -7.66
C GLN A 41 0.97 -6.28 -6.21
N GLN A 42 2.10 -5.61 -5.93
CA GLN A 42 2.62 -5.45 -4.57
C GLN A 42 1.70 -4.62 -3.67
N LEU A 43 1.13 -3.52 -4.19
CA LEU A 43 0.14 -2.74 -3.46
C LEU A 43 -1.08 -3.58 -3.08
N ARG A 44 -1.58 -4.43 -3.99
CA ARG A 44 -2.70 -5.32 -3.69
C ARG A 44 -2.37 -6.29 -2.55
N GLN A 45 -1.19 -6.90 -2.56
CA GLN A 45 -0.74 -7.77 -1.47
C GLN A 45 -0.66 -7.01 -0.14
N ALA A 46 -0.10 -5.80 -0.15
CA ALA A 46 0.00 -4.99 1.05
C ALA A 46 -1.38 -4.55 1.58
N GLU A 47 -2.34 -4.27 0.70
CA GLU A 47 -3.73 -3.99 1.09
C GLU A 47 -4.39 -5.23 1.72
N GLU A 48 -4.20 -6.42 1.15
CA GLU A 48 -4.72 -7.66 1.72
C GLU A 48 -4.16 -7.92 3.12
N HIS A 49 -2.86 -7.71 3.31
CA HIS A 49 -2.23 -7.81 4.62
C HIS A 49 -2.77 -6.76 5.61
N LEU A 50 -2.94 -5.51 5.16
CA LEU A 50 -3.49 -4.45 6.00
C LEU A 50 -4.93 -4.77 6.41
N LYS A 51 -5.73 -5.30 5.48
CA LYS A 51 -7.11 -5.74 5.75
C LYS A 51 -7.15 -6.95 6.68
N ALA A 52 -6.23 -7.89 6.55
CA ALA A 52 -6.10 -9.01 7.48
C ALA A 52 -5.70 -8.53 8.90
N ALA A 53 -4.85 -7.51 9.00
CA ALA A 53 -4.55 -6.86 10.28
C ALA A 53 -5.81 -6.17 10.85
N GLN A 54 -6.59 -5.48 10.03
CA GLN A 54 -7.87 -4.92 10.44
C GLN A 54 -8.84 -5.98 10.96
N ASP A 55 -8.94 -7.12 10.29
CA ASP A 55 -9.83 -8.22 10.68
C ASP A 55 -9.38 -8.86 12.02
N ARG A 56 -8.07 -9.03 12.20
CA ARG A 56 -7.47 -9.60 13.43
C ARG A 56 -7.56 -8.70 14.65
N PHE A 57 -7.28 -7.41 14.48
CA PHE A 57 -7.17 -6.45 15.59
C PHE A 57 -8.42 -5.57 15.73
N GLY A 58 -9.36 -5.65 14.79
CA GLY A 58 -10.62 -4.92 14.82
C GLY A 58 -10.41 -3.41 14.91
N ASN A 59 -11.09 -2.80 15.88
CA ASN A 59 -11.08 -1.35 16.06
C ASN A 59 -9.71 -0.80 16.47
N GLU A 60 -8.89 -1.60 17.17
CA GLU A 60 -7.54 -1.20 17.58
C GLU A 60 -6.64 -0.93 16.36
N ALA A 61 -6.83 -1.65 15.23
CA ALA A 61 -6.14 -1.35 13.97
C ALA A 61 -6.56 -0.02 13.38
N LEU A 62 -7.85 0.30 13.41
CA LEU A 62 -8.38 1.56 12.87
C LEU A 62 -7.94 2.78 13.67
N GLU A 63 -7.73 2.61 14.98
CA GLU A 63 -7.22 3.65 15.88
C GLU A 63 -5.69 3.81 15.79
N ASN A 64 -5.00 2.92 15.07
CA ASN A 64 -3.57 3.01 14.88
C ASN A 64 -3.23 4.08 13.81
N PRO A 65 -2.45 5.11 14.14
CA PRO A 65 -2.11 6.17 13.19
C PRO A 65 -1.34 5.65 11.97
N GLN A 66 -0.55 4.60 12.15
CA GLN A 66 0.24 3.97 11.09
C GLN A 66 -0.65 3.20 10.11
N PHE A 67 -1.76 2.64 10.61
CA PHE A 67 -2.77 2.01 9.76
C PHE A 67 -3.45 3.04 8.86
N GLN A 68 -3.89 4.15 9.45
CA GLN A 68 -4.53 5.25 8.72
C GLN A 68 -3.61 5.81 7.64
N GLN A 69 -2.35 6.11 7.99
CA GLN A 69 -1.35 6.55 7.01
C GLN A 69 -1.12 5.53 5.90
N THR A 70 -1.09 4.23 6.22
CA THR A 70 -0.90 3.18 5.21
C THR A 70 -2.10 3.08 4.27
N GLN A 71 -3.33 3.24 4.78
CA GLN A 71 -4.52 3.32 3.93
C GLN A 71 -4.49 4.51 2.99
N GLU A 72 -4.09 5.69 3.49
CA GLU A 72 -3.94 6.89 2.65
C GLU A 72 -2.91 6.63 1.53
N HIS A 73 -1.72 6.14 1.89
CA HIS A 73 -0.69 5.81 0.91
C HIS A 73 -1.16 4.77 -0.13
N LEU A 74 -1.90 3.74 0.28
CA LEU A 74 -2.49 2.76 -0.65
C LEU A 74 -3.46 3.42 -1.64
N HIS A 75 -4.29 4.33 -1.13
CA HIS A 75 -5.27 5.03 -1.95
C HIS A 75 -4.60 5.95 -2.97
N ASP A 76 -3.66 6.78 -2.52
CA ASP A 76 -2.84 7.65 -3.38
C ASP A 76 -2.12 6.84 -4.46
N ALA A 77 -1.49 5.73 -4.08
CA ALA A 77 -0.76 4.87 -5.01
C ALA A 77 -1.66 4.29 -6.11
N ARG A 78 -2.90 3.89 -5.75
CA ARG A 78 -3.88 3.41 -6.72
C ARG A 78 -4.34 4.50 -7.68
N GLN A 79 -4.61 5.69 -7.15
CA GLN A 79 -4.97 6.86 -7.97
C GLN A 79 -3.86 7.20 -8.96
N GLU A 80 -2.60 7.18 -8.51
CA GLU A 80 -1.42 7.41 -9.36
C GLU A 80 -1.32 6.43 -10.53
N ILE A 81 -1.50 5.12 -10.25
CA ILE A 81 -1.48 4.07 -11.29
C ILE A 81 -2.61 4.28 -12.30
N GLU A 82 -3.82 4.55 -11.81
CA GLU A 82 -4.99 4.72 -12.67
C GLU A 82 -4.85 5.96 -13.56
N HIS A 83 -4.38 7.06 -12.99
CA HIS A 83 -4.12 8.30 -13.72
C HIS A 83 -3.04 8.08 -14.78
N PHE A 84 -1.93 7.41 -14.46
CA PHE A 84 -0.89 7.10 -15.43
C PHE A 84 -1.40 6.20 -16.56
N ARG A 85 -2.14 5.13 -16.23
CA ARG A 85 -2.77 4.25 -17.22
C ARG A 85 -3.73 4.99 -18.16
N GLN A 86 -4.50 5.95 -17.64
CA GLN A 86 -5.38 6.77 -18.47
C GLN A 86 -4.61 7.72 -19.40
N ASN A 87 -3.49 8.30 -18.94
CA ASN A 87 -2.67 9.19 -19.77
C ASN A 87 -1.87 8.44 -20.86
N HIS A 88 -1.58 7.16 -20.66
CA HIS A 88 -0.87 6.31 -21.62
C HIS A 88 -1.79 5.38 -22.43
N LYS A 89 -3.10 5.66 -22.46
CA LYS A 89 -4.10 4.95 -23.29
C LYS A 89 -4.29 5.64 -24.64
#